data_AF-A0A8S9IHJ9-F1
#
_entry.id   AF-A0A8S9IHJ9-F1
#
_cell.length_a   1.000
_cell.length_b   1.000
_cell.length_c   1.000
_cell.angle_alpha   90.00
_cell.angle_beta   90.00
_cell.angle_gamma   90.00
#
_symmetry.space_group_name_H-M   'P 1'
#
loop_
_entity.id
_entity.type
_entity.pdbx_description
1 polymer ?
#
loop_
_entity_poly.entity_id
_entity_poly.type
_entity_poly.pdbx_seq_one_letter_code
_entity_poly.pdbx_strand_id
1 'polypeptide(L)'
;MASRRSLLLLLLLQVLFATVLSVSAYLPETGRLAGDDVVEVNRSQREFDYFALSLQWPGTYCRGTRHCCSKNACCRGYVYMFL
;
A
#
# COMPACT_ATOMS: atom_id res chain seq x y z
N MET A 1 -40.21 41.07 1.97
CA MET A 1 -40.78 40.37 0.79
C MET A 1 -39.64 40.01 -0.15
N ALA A 2 -39.12 38.79 -0.05
CA ALA A 2 -38.11 38.32 -0.98
C ALA A 2 -38.76 38.23 -2.38
N SER A 3 -38.18 38.92 -3.35
CA SER A 3 -38.69 38.92 -4.73
C SER A 3 -38.70 37.50 -5.27
N ARG A 4 -39.71 37.14 -6.08
CA ARG A 4 -39.81 35.82 -6.72
C ARG A 4 -38.51 35.44 -7.46
N ARG A 5 -37.82 36.42 -8.02
CA ARG A 5 -36.50 36.26 -8.65
C ARG A 5 -35.40 35.91 -7.65
N SER A 6 -35.43 36.52 -6.46
CA SER A 6 -34.49 36.21 -5.38
C SER A 6 -34.71 34.80 -4.82
N LEU A 7 -35.97 34.35 -4.70
CA LEU A 7 -36.29 32.98 -4.29
C LEU A 7 -35.85 31.95 -5.33
N LEU A 8 -36.04 32.24 -6.62
CA LEU A 8 -35.56 31.37 -7.71
C LEU A 8 -34.03 31.27 -7.72
N LEU A 9 -33.32 32.37 -7.52
CA LEU A 9 -31.86 32.37 -7.44
C LEU A 9 -31.35 31.54 -6.26
N LEU A 10 -31.99 31.65 -5.10
CA LEU A 10 -31.64 30.85 -3.93
C LEU A 10 -31.89 29.35 -4.16
N LEU A 11 -33.01 28.98 -4.80
CA LEU A 11 -33.31 27.59 -5.14
C LEU A 11 -32.30 27.02 -6.15
N LEU A 12 -31.94 27.77 -7.18
CA LEU A 12 -30.94 27.34 -8.17
C LEU A 12 -29.57 27.11 -7.54
N LEU A 13 -29.14 28.00 -6.63
CA LEU A 13 -27.86 27.86 -5.93
C LEU A 13 -27.82 26.62 -5.03
N GLN A 14 -28.92 26.33 -4.33
CA GLN A 14 -29.05 25.15 -3.47
C GLN A 14 -28.98 23.84 -4.27
N VAL A 15 -29.68 23.79 -5.41
CA VAL A 15 -29.67 22.61 -6.30
C VAL A 15 -28.28 22.42 -6.90
N LEU A 16 -27.64 23.49 -7.38
CA LEU A 16 -26.28 23.44 -7.91
C LEU A 16 -25.31 22.87 -6.87
N PHE A 17 -25.34 23.39 -5.65
CA PHE A 17 -24.48 22.94 -4.56
C PHE A 17 -24.70 21.46 -4.21
N ALA A 18 -25.96 21.02 -4.12
CA ALA A 18 -26.30 19.62 -3.88
C ALA A 18 -25.80 18.70 -5.01
N THR A 19 -25.92 19.13 -6.28
CA THR A 19 -25.42 18.35 -7.42
C THR A 19 -23.90 18.27 -7.47
N VAL A 20 -23.18 19.32 -7.05
CA VAL A 20 -21.70 19.31 -7.00
C VAL A 20 -21.19 18.41 -5.88
N LEU A 21 -21.84 18.45 -4.71
CA LEU A 21 -21.50 17.58 -3.58
C LEU A 21 -21.77 16.11 -3.89
N SER A 22 -22.91 15.80 -4.52
CA SER A 22 -23.21 14.42 -4.91
C SER A 22 -22.22 13.93 -5.96
N VAL A 23 -21.98 14.68 -7.04
CA VAL A 23 -21.01 14.31 -8.08
C VAL A 23 -19.61 14.10 -7.51
N SER A 24 -19.15 14.95 -6.58
CA SER A 24 -17.83 14.79 -5.94
C SER A 24 -17.75 13.58 -5.01
N ALA A 25 -18.85 13.21 -4.35
CA ALA A 25 -18.94 12.00 -3.52
C ALA A 25 -19.03 10.71 -4.36
N TYR A 26 -19.59 10.82 -5.57
CA TYR A 26 -19.73 9.73 -6.52
C TYR A 26 -18.65 9.70 -7.60
N LEU A 27 -17.60 10.53 -7.52
CA LEU A 27 -16.43 10.42 -8.40
C LEU A 27 -15.34 9.60 -7.70
N PRO A 28 -15.36 8.26 -7.80
CA PRO A 28 -14.11 7.53 -7.74
C PRO A 28 -13.35 7.88 -9.02
N GLU A 29 -12.07 8.19 -8.89
CA GLU A 29 -11.08 8.30 -9.98
C GLU A 29 -11.51 7.54 -11.26
N THR A 30 -12.14 8.25 -12.20
CA THR A 30 -12.56 7.67 -13.48
C THR A 30 -11.32 7.43 -14.32
N GLY A 31 -10.78 6.22 -14.21
CA GLY A 31 -9.65 5.79 -15.01
C GLY A 31 -9.38 4.31 -14.87
N ARG A 32 -10.28 3.45 -15.38
CA ARG A 32 -9.97 2.14 -16.00
C ARG A 32 -11.24 1.31 -16.28
N LEU A 33 -11.71 1.37 -17.53
CA LEU A 33 -12.43 0.26 -18.15
C LEU A 33 -11.38 -0.63 -18.83
N ALA A 34 -11.54 -1.96 -18.70
CA ALA A 34 -10.71 -3.07 -19.19
C ALA A 34 -9.74 -3.67 -18.15
N GLY A 35 -9.99 -4.94 -17.82
CA GLY A 35 -9.37 -5.67 -16.72
C GLY A 35 -7.95 -6.14 -16.97
N ASP A 36 -7.24 -6.40 -15.87
CA ASP A 36 -6.31 -7.50 -15.59
C ASP A 36 -5.81 -7.29 -14.15
N ASP A 37 -5.53 -8.35 -13.40
CA ASP A 37 -5.12 -8.40 -11.98
C ASP A 37 -4.62 -7.07 -11.36
N VAL A 38 -5.52 -6.30 -10.74
CA VAL A 38 -5.12 -5.14 -9.92
C VAL A 38 -5.24 -5.57 -8.47
N VAL A 39 -4.13 -6.02 -7.90
CA VAL A 39 -3.91 -5.86 -6.45
C VAL A 39 -4.18 -4.39 -6.17
N GLU A 40 -5.28 -4.10 -5.46
CA GLU A 40 -5.61 -2.76 -4.98
C GLU A 40 -4.57 -2.39 -3.92
N VAL A 41 -3.36 -2.07 -4.40
CA VAL A 41 -2.36 -1.33 -3.66
C VAL A 41 -2.97 0.04 -3.51
N ASN A 42 -3.74 0.17 -2.43
CA ASN A 42 -4.27 1.41 -1.89
C ASN A 42 -3.26 2.52 -2.19
N ARG A 43 -3.66 3.58 -2.89
CA ARG A 43 -2.80 4.71 -3.34
C ARG A 43 -2.05 5.42 -2.18
N SER A 44 -2.23 4.96 -0.95
CA SER A 44 -1.57 5.38 0.28
C SER A 44 -0.55 4.38 0.84
N GLN A 45 -0.39 3.19 0.25
CA GLN A 45 0.73 2.30 0.60
C GLN A 45 2.00 2.95 0.05
N ARG A 46 2.74 3.61 0.94
CA ARG A 46 4.10 4.09 0.67
C ARG A 46 4.87 2.96 -0.01
N GLU A 47 5.28 3.20 -1.24
CA GLU A 47 6.25 2.37 -1.94
C GLU A 47 7.53 2.34 -1.09
N PHE A 48 8.16 1.18 -0.95
CA PHE A 48 9.33 1.03 -0.10
C PHE A 48 10.51 1.80 -0.72
N ASP A 49 11.21 2.60 0.08
CA ASP A 49 12.28 3.48 -0.43
C ASP A 49 13.57 2.72 -0.77
N TYR A 50 13.83 1.58 -0.11
CA TYR A 50 15.02 0.76 -0.34
C TYR A 50 14.85 -0.65 0.21
N PHE A 51 15.66 -1.58 -0.32
CA PHE A 51 15.79 -2.92 0.22
C PHE A 51 16.95 -3.00 1.22
N ALA A 52 16.69 -3.60 2.37
CA ALA A 52 17.74 -3.95 3.32
C ALA A 52 18.19 -5.40 3.09
N LEU A 53 19.45 -5.58 2.71
CA LEU A 53 20.07 -6.90 2.66
C LEU A 53 20.50 -7.29 4.08
N SER A 54 19.90 -8.35 4.63
CA SER A 54 20.30 -8.92 5.92
C SER A 54 21.18 -10.15 5.72
N LEU A 55 22.33 -10.16 6.38
CA LEU A 55 23.24 -11.30 6.41
C LEU A 55 23.23 -11.91 7.82
N GLN A 56 23.16 -13.24 7.88
CA GLN A 56 23.14 -13.97 9.15
C GLN A 56 24.55 -14.37 9.56
N TRP A 57 24.88 -14.21 10.84
CA TRP A 57 26.17 -14.62 11.39
C TRP A 57 26.17 -16.11 11.74
N PRO A 58 26.93 -16.99 11.04
CA PRO A 58 26.86 -18.42 11.27
C PRO A 58 27.29 -18.82 12.69
N GLY A 59 28.26 -18.11 13.28
CA GLY A 59 28.74 -18.38 14.64
C GLY A 59 27.64 -18.22 15.71
N THR A 60 26.77 -17.22 15.58
CA THR A 60 25.63 -17.07 16.49
C THR A 60 24.49 -17.99 16.12
N TYR A 61 24.20 -18.10 14.82
CA TYR A 61 23.06 -18.85 14.30
C TYR A 61 23.17 -20.36 14.56
N CYS A 62 24.38 -20.92 14.48
CA CYS A 62 24.61 -22.35 14.60
C CYS A 62 24.88 -22.83 16.04
N ARG A 63 24.94 -21.93 17.04
CA ARG A 63 25.34 -22.26 18.43
C ARG A 63 24.49 -23.34 19.12
N GLY A 64 23.23 -23.52 18.69
CA GLY A 64 22.30 -24.52 19.23
C GLY A 64 21.95 -25.66 18.27
N THR A 65 22.51 -25.69 17.05
CA THR A 65 22.19 -26.74 16.09
C THR A 65 22.89 -28.04 16.44
N ARG A 66 22.11 -29.12 16.60
CA ARG A 66 22.62 -30.48 16.83
C ARG A 66 22.25 -31.48 15.72
N HIS A 67 21.30 -31.12 14.86
CA HIS A 67 20.82 -31.98 13.78
C HIS A 67 21.27 -31.47 12.42
N CYS A 68 21.80 -32.39 11.63
CA CYS A 68 22.39 -32.10 10.33
C CYS A 68 21.50 -32.61 9.19
N CYS A 69 21.38 -31.79 8.16
CA CYS A 69 20.71 -32.17 6.91
C CYS A 69 21.41 -31.49 5.73
N SER A 70 21.15 -31.97 4.51
CA SER A 70 21.82 -31.45 3.31
C SER A 70 21.63 -29.94 3.11
N LYS A 71 20.48 -29.36 3.51
CA LYS A 71 20.20 -27.93 3.40
C LYS A 71 20.77 -27.08 4.53
N ASN A 72 21.17 -27.68 5.66
CA ASN A 72 21.67 -26.95 6.81
C ASN A 72 23.16 -26.64 6.63
N ALA A 73 23.50 -25.35 6.63
CA ALA A 73 24.88 -24.90 6.51
C ALA A 73 25.70 -25.11 7.79
N CYS A 74 25.06 -25.24 8.96
CA CYS A 74 25.74 -25.39 10.25
C CYS A 74 26.56 -26.68 10.40
N CYS A 75 26.26 -27.69 9.56
CA CYS A 75 26.92 -28.99 9.61
C CYS A 75 27.90 -29.22 8.47
N ARG A 76 27.94 -28.29 7.52
CA ARG A 76 28.93 -28.30 6.46
C ARG A 76 30.12 -27.55 7.04
N GLY A 77 31.25 -28.25 7.22
CA GLY A 77 32.46 -27.73 7.84
C GLY A 77 33.13 -26.64 7.02
N TYR A 78 32.43 -25.53 6.79
CA TYR A 78 32.99 -24.30 6.25
C TYR A 78 33.60 -23.56 7.45
N VAL A 79 34.88 -23.83 7.69
CA VAL A 79 35.97 -22.88 7.39
C VAL A 79 36.02 -21.83 8.48
N TYR A 80 37.00 -22.00 9.38
CA TYR A 80 37.73 -20.94 10.05
C TYR A 80 36.90 -19.68 10.31
N MET A 81 36.20 -19.72 11.43
CA MET A 81 35.81 -18.52 12.16
C MET A 81 37.04 -17.62 12.31
N PHE A 82 37.20 -16.61 11.45
CA PHE A 82 38.10 -15.45 11.67
C PHE A 82 39.51 -15.82 12.15
N LEU A 83 40.21 -16.71 11.44
CA LEU A 83 41.67 -16.77 11.46
C LEU A 83 42.20 -16.50 10.05
#